data_AF-A0A1V5KNW5-F1
#
_entry.id   AF-A0A1V5KNW5-F1
#
_cell.length_a   1.000
_cell.length_b   1.000
_cell.length_c   1.000
_cell.angle_alpha   90.00
_cell.angle_beta   90.00
_cell.angle_gamma   90.00
#
_symmetry.space_group_name_H-M   'P 1'
#
loop_
_entity.id
_entity.type
_entity.pdbx_description
1 polymer ?
#
loop_
_entity_poly.entity_id
_entity_poly.type
_entity_poly.pdbx_seq_one_letter_code
_entity_poly.pdbx_strand_id
1 'polypeptide(L)'
;MRSSTVYANSASTGYAGGGVCCSSDANFQNCTISVNSAPSGLGGGIYWDRECVLENCTVNGNSANNGGGLASGELATTTLIGCIVSGNILTSVDPFDRREISLMGFFASQEPEGEQERYNVIGHSGQTTDEAFSFTPDSTDRICTSDGNTPTPIASILDALANNGGSTLTRALVAGSPAIDIAPEGPATDQRGYARPYGSAFDAGSVEYGAGATPPGPTPDPTPTALLEEYEHHLVANTISPIHCDLDPNDILGASPSHTVSAGALPRHLGIEGDFLAGTFGSIGTYRFSVSSTGGLNEVRNHFIIQVIPPTLTPFISGVWVNDVYQPTIVQQERTHGDAALTELLNIHTTSGSPLRLVFDWDYIKHSYSFKIIRGSLPDGLTMRETVVDGLATAIIEGTPTTPGEYVFVVSVKDWRERGYQWIRLVVE
;
A
#
# COMPACT_ATOMS: atom_id res chain seq x y z
N MET A 1 5.49 -6.56 -11.45
CA MET A 1 6.56 -6.43 -10.43
C MET A 1 7.55 -7.56 -10.63
N ARG A 2 8.86 -7.31 -10.48
CA ARG A 2 9.89 -8.35 -10.65
C ARG A 2 10.91 -8.27 -9.53
N SER A 3 11.36 -9.40 -9.02
CA SER A 3 12.45 -9.49 -8.02
C SER A 3 12.27 -8.53 -6.83
N SER A 4 11.04 -8.42 -6.33
CA SER A 4 10.67 -7.44 -5.30
C SER A 4 10.03 -8.10 -4.09
N THR A 5 10.10 -7.43 -2.94
CA THR A 5 9.47 -7.89 -1.70
C THR A 5 8.39 -6.94 -1.25
N VAL A 6 7.18 -7.46 -1.11
CA VAL A 6 6.04 -6.76 -0.50
C VAL A 6 5.79 -7.39 0.85
N TYR A 7 6.08 -6.66 1.93
CA TYR A 7 5.95 -7.21 3.27
C TYR A 7 5.47 -6.22 4.31
N ALA A 8 4.85 -6.74 5.37
CA ALA A 8 4.39 -5.99 6.54
C ALA A 8 3.41 -4.83 6.21
N ASN A 9 2.74 -4.89 5.06
CA ASN A 9 1.68 -3.94 4.73
C ASN A 9 0.35 -4.37 5.36
N SER A 10 -0.55 -3.40 5.54
CA SER A 10 -1.87 -3.64 6.12
C SER A 10 -2.94 -2.81 5.42
N ALA A 11 -4.06 -3.44 5.09
CA ALA A 11 -5.24 -2.77 4.54
C ALA A 11 -6.45 -2.97 5.46
N SER A 12 -7.08 -1.87 5.88
CA SER A 12 -8.19 -1.87 6.86
C SER A 12 -9.59 -1.68 6.25
N THR A 13 -9.69 -1.44 4.94
CA THR A 13 -10.96 -1.15 4.24
C THR A 13 -11.40 -2.32 3.35
N GLY A 14 -12.72 -2.49 3.18
CA GLY A 14 -13.31 -3.62 2.43
C GLY A 14 -12.89 -3.66 0.96
N TYR A 15 -12.59 -4.87 0.46
CA TYR A 15 -12.11 -5.21 -0.89
C TYR A 15 -10.68 -4.77 -1.26
N ALA A 16 -9.79 -4.60 -0.27
CA ALA A 16 -8.37 -4.38 -0.53
C ALA A 16 -7.52 -5.58 -0.10
N GLY A 17 -6.52 -5.92 -0.92
CA GLY A 17 -5.46 -6.86 -0.56
C GLY A 17 -4.46 -6.24 0.41
N GLY A 18 -3.98 -7.02 1.36
CA GLY A 18 -3.16 -6.51 2.47
C GLY A 18 -1.77 -6.05 2.02
N GLY A 19 -1.20 -6.74 1.03
CA GLY A 19 0.07 -6.34 0.38
C GLY A 19 -0.16 -5.59 -0.91
N VAL A 20 -0.99 -6.16 -1.79
CA VAL A 20 -1.26 -5.60 -3.11
C VAL A 20 -2.74 -5.70 -3.44
N CYS A 21 -3.31 -4.61 -3.96
CA CYS A 21 -4.66 -4.56 -4.51
C CYS A 21 -4.59 -4.15 -5.99
N CYS A 22 -5.05 -5.02 -6.88
CA CYS A 22 -5.01 -4.79 -8.33
C CYS A 22 -6.41 -4.77 -8.95
N SER A 23 -6.86 -3.60 -9.39
CA SER A 23 -8.08 -3.44 -10.21
C SER A 23 -7.84 -3.65 -11.72
N SER A 24 -6.57 -3.78 -12.12
CA SER A 24 -6.10 -4.11 -13.47
C SER A 24 -5.33 -5.43 -13.49
N ASP A 25 -4.88 -5.85 -14.68
CA ASP A 25 -4.06 -7.04 -14.84
C ASP A 25 -2.72 -6.90 -14.07
N ALA A 26 -2.30 -7.96 -13.39
CA ALA A 26 -1.16 -7.97 -12.50
C ALA A 26 -0.20 -9.13 -12.83
N ASN A 27 1.08 -8.81 -13.00
CA ASN A 27 2.11 -9.80 -13.31
C ASN A 27 3.26 -9.69 -12.30
N PHE A 28 3.56 -10.79 -11.62
CA PHE A 28 4.60 -10.91 -10.61
C PHE A 28 5.57 -12.02 -11.02
N GLN A 29 6.87 -11.72 -10.96
CA GLN A 29 7.90 -12.71 -11.26
C GLN A 29 9.01 -12.61 -10.22
N ASN A 30 9.43 -13.73 -9.63
CA ASN A 30 10.48 -13.77 -8.63
C ASN A 30 10.20 -12.85 -7.42
N CYS A 31 8.96 -12.71 -6.99
CA CYS A 31 8.60 -11.83 -5.87
C CYS A 31 8.40 -12.61 -4.56
N THR A 32 8.74 -11.98 -3.44
CA THR A 32 8.31 -12.43 -2.11
C THR A 32 7.18 -11.53 -1.60
N ILE A 33 5.99 -12.10 -1.38
CA ILE A 33 4.84 -11.40 -0.78
C ILE A 33 4.59 -12.03 0.59
N SER A 34 4.97 -11.33 1.67
CA SER A 34 4.97 -11.96 2.98
C SER A 34 4.56 -11.07 4.15
N VAL A 35 3.86 -11.62 5.14
CA VAL A 35 3.50 -10.91 6.38
C VAL A 35 2.62 -9.67 6.12
N ASN A 36 1.85 -9.67 5.05
CA ASN A 36 0.86 -8.62 4.80
C ASN A 36 -0.49 -8.98 5.41
N SER A 37 -1.33 -8.00 5.72
CA SER A 37 -2.57 -8.20 6.46
C SER A 37 -3.76 -7.43 5.88
N ALA A 38 -4.91 -8.10 5.73
CA ALA A 38 -6.18 -7.48 5.38
C ALA A 38 -7.28 -7.94 6.36
N PRO A 39 -7.30 -7.44 7.61
CA PRO A 39 -8.19 -7.96 8.66
C PRO A 39 -9.68 -7.91 8.31
N SER A 40 -10.07 -6.92 7.50
CA SER A 40 -11.44 -6.73 7.01
C SER A 40 -11.54 -6.81 5.49
N GLY A 41 -10.45 -7.23 4.82
CA GLY A 41 -10.35 -7.33 3.37
C GLY A 41 -10.23 -8.78 2.88
N LEU A 42 -9.88 -8.91 1.62
CA LEU A 42 -9.72 -10.18 0.90
C LEU A 42 -8.26 -10.25 0.48
N GLY A 43 -7.61 -11.41 0.52
CA GLY A 43 -6.27 -11.57 -0.03
C GLY A 43 -5.22 -10.89 0.86
N GLY A 44 -4.74 -11.57 1.89
CA GLY A 44 -3.81 -10.95 2.84
C GLY A 44 -2.52 -10.50 2.15
N GLY A 45 -2.05 -11.28 1.18
CA GLY A 45 -0.96 -10.90 0.28
C GLY A 45 -1.45 -10.09 -0.90
N ILE A 46 -2.31 -10.69 -1.75
CA ILE A 46 -2.76 -10.08 -3.01
C ILE A 46 -4.27 -10.25 -3.17
N TYR A 47 -4.94 -9.16 -3.52
CA TYR A 47 -6.29 -9.13 -4.07
C TYR A 47 -6.29 -8.62 -5.51
N TRP A 48 -7.08 -9.23 -6.40
CA TRP A 48 -7.25 -8.75 -7.77
C TRP A 48 -8.65 -8.99 -8.34
N ASP A 49 -9.09 -8.09 -9.23
CA ASP A 49 -10.41 -8.16 -9.89
C ASP A 49 -10.35 -8.60 -11.37
N ARG A 50 -9.15 -8.68 -11.97
CA ARG A 50 -8.94 -9.07 -13.38
C ARG A 50 -7.98 -10.25 -13.53
N GLU A 51 -6.96 -10.16 -14.36
CA GLU A 51 -5.96 -11.22 -14.51
C GLU A 51 -4.82 -11.06 -13.50
N CYS A 52 -4.41 -12.15 -12.88
CA CYS A 52 -3.21 -12.19 -12.05
C CYS A 52 -2.32 -13.38 -12.41
N VAL A 53 -1.08 -13.08 -12.79
CA VAL A 53 -0.06 -14.06 -13.13
C VAL A 53 1.07 -13.97 -12.11
N LEU A 54 1.32 -15.06 -11.40
CA LEU A 54 2.48 -15.22 -10.52
C LEU A 54 3.38 -16.32 -11.10
N GLU A 55 4.63 -15.95 -11.31
CA GLU A 55 5.69 -16.86 -11.76
C GLU A 55 6.82 -16.86 -10.73
N ASN A 56 7.19 -18.04 -10.21
CA ASN A 56 8.33 -18.18 -9.30
C ASN A 56 8.23 -17.23 -8.09
N CYS A 57 7.04 -17.06 -7.54
CA CYS A 57 6.78 -16.17 -6.42
C CYS A 57 6.59 -16.96 -5.12
N THR A 58 6.95 -16.35 -3.99
CA THR A 58 6.68 -16.90 -2.65
C THR A 58 5.65 -16.04 -1.95
N VAL A 59 4.47 -16.59 -1.68
CA VAL A 59 3.36 -15.94 -0.97
C VAL A 59 3.13 -16.66 0.36
N ASN A 60 3.56 -16.04 1.45
CA ASN A 60 3.58 -16.71 2.75
C ASN A 60 3.32 -15.78 3.94
N GLY A 61 2.69 -16.30 4.99
CA GLY A 61 2.60 -15.60 6.28
C GLY A 61 1.69 -14.38 6.21
N ASN A 62 0.94 -14.21 5.14
CA ASN A 62 -0.04 -13.16 5.00
C ASN A 62 -1.33 -13.55 5.72
N SER A 63 -2.16 -12.57 6.09
CA SER A 63 -3.45 -12.86 6.72
C SER A 63 -4.60 -11.99 6.23
N ALA A 64 -5.79 -12.56 6.12
CA ALA A 64 -7.01 -11.84 5.72
C ALA A 64 -8.28 -12.52 6.22
N ASN A 65 -9.42 -11.85 6.08
CA ASN A 65 -10.72 -12.45 6.39
C ASN A 65 -11.04 -13.62 5.45
N ASN A 66 -10.74 -13.46 4.16
CA ASN A 66 -10.87 -14.50 3.14
C ASN A 66 -9.62 -14.51 2.24
N GLY A 67 -9.11 -15.69 1.89
CA GLY A 67 -7.90 -15.83 1.08
C GLY A 67 -6.67 -15.29 1.82
N GLY A 68 -6.22 -15.99 2.88
CA GLY A 68 -5.15 -15.50 3.75
C GLY A 68 -3.91 -15.01 2.99
N GLY A 69 -3.55 -15.68 1.89
CA GLY A 69 -2.49 -15.27 0.97
C GLY A 69 -3.04 -14.56 -0.25
N LEU A 70 -3.94 -15.22 -0.97
CA LEU A 70 -4.42 -14.78 -2.27
C LEU A 70 -5.94 -14.77 -2.31
N ALA A 71 -6.54 -13.70 -2.85
CA ALA A 71 -7.96 -13.66 -3.15
C ALA A 71 -8.26 -13.00 -4.48
N SER A 72 -9.29 -13.47 -5.17
CA SER A 72 -9.71 -12.93 -6.47
C SER A 72 -11.18 -12.56 -6.48
N GLY A 73 -11.55 -11.55 -7.28
CA GLY A 73 -12.93 -11.21 -7.59
C GLY A 73 -13.61 -12.25 -8.48
N GLU A 74 -14.93 -12.19 -8.59
CA GLU A 74 -15.78 -13.21 -9.25
C GLU A 74 -15.51 -13.43 -10.75
N LEU A 75 -14.93 -12.44 -11.44
CA LEU A 75 -14.62 -12.51 -12.88
C LEU A 75 -13.13 -12.55 -13.16
N ALA A 76 -12.32 -12.69 -12.10
CA ALA A 76 -10.87 -12.68 -12.20
C ALA A 76 -10.33 -14.01 -12.74
N THR A 77 -9.17 -13.94 -13.40
CA THR A 77 -8.37 -15.10 -13.81
C THR A 77 -7.07 -15.16 -13.02
N THR A 78 -6.57 -16.37 -12.80
CA THR A 78 -5.36 -16.61 -12.01
C THR A 78 -4.47 -17.64 -12.66
N THR A 79 -3.18 -17.33 -12.75
CA THR A 79 -2.13 -18.24 -13.22
C THR A 79 -1.03 -18.28 -12.18
N LEU A 80 -0.74 -19.48 -11.67
CA LEU A 80 0.37 -19.75 -10.75
C LEU A 80 1.31 -20.75 -11.42
N ILE A 81 2.57 -20.35 -11.60
CA ILE A 81 3.62 -21.20 -12.20
C ILE A 81 4.85 -21.12 -11.29
N GLY A 82 5.35 -22.28 -10.87
CA GLY A 82 6.52 -22.41 -10.00
C GLY A 82 6.39 -21.63 -8.70
N CYS A 83 5.18 -21.42 -8.17
CA CYS A 83 4.96 -20.59 -6.99
C CYS A 83 4.95 -21.40 -5.70
N ILE A 84 5.33 -20.77 -4.58
CA ILE A 84 5.06 -21.27 -3.23
C ILE A 84 3.94 -20.43 -2.63
N VAL A 85 2.83 -21.05 -2.26
CA VAL A 85 1.74 -20.41 -1.51
C VAL A 85 1.38 -21.25 -0.30
N SER A 86 1.93 -20.90 0.87
CA SER A 86 1.78 -21.69 2.09
C SER A 86 2.07 -20.85 3.35
N GLY A 87 1.47 -21.23 4.49
CA GLY A 87 1.62 -20.57 5.79
C GLY A 87 0.93 -19.21 5.92
N ASN A 88 0.01 -18.87 5.02
CA ASN A 88 -0.94 -17.77 5.13
C ASN A 88 -2.12 -18.18 6.03
N ILE A 89 -2.72 -17.23 6.73
CA ILE A 89 -3.68 -17.53 7.81
C ILE A 89 -4.92 -16.67 7.65
N LEU A 90 -6.08 -17.19 8.04
CA LEU A 90 -7.29 -16.37 8.07
C LEU A 90 -7.50 -15.74 9.43
N THR A 91 -7.97 -14.49 9.42
CA THR A 91 -8.40 -13.77 10.62
C THR A 91 -9.85 -14.08 11.00
N SER A 92 -10.62 -14.63 10.05
CA SER A 92 -12.01 -15.06 10.22
C SER A 92 -12.12 -16.39 10.99
N VAL A 93 -13.16 -16.51 11.82
CA VAL A 93 -13.54 -17.77 12.48
C VAL A 93 -14.50 -18.62 11.64
N ASP A 94 -14.95 -18.14 10.49
CA ASP A 94 -15.95 -18.81 9.65
C ASP A 94 -15.40 -20.13 9.07
N PRO A 95 -16.10 -21.26 9.24
CA PRO A 95 -15.69 -22.55 8.70
C PRO A 95 -15.75 -22.73 7.19
N PHE A 96 -16.46 -21.88 6.46
CA PHE A 96 -16.66 -22.06 5.02
C PHE A 96 -15.68 -21.27 4.13
N ASP A 97 -14.95 -20.30 4.69
CA ASP A 97 -14.01 -19.42 3.97
C ASP A 97 -12.54 -19.68 4.29
N ARG A 98 -12.20 -20.89 4.75
CA ARG A 98 -10.91 -21.17 5.40
C ARG A 98 -9.68 -21.27 4.49
N ARG A 99 -9.61 -20.62 3.33
CA ARG A 99 -8.53 -20.92 2.37
C ARG A 99 -7.40 -19.89 2.37
N GLU A 100 -6.17 -20.37 2.28
CA GLU A 100 -5.02 -19.51 1.99
C GLU A 100 -5.11 -18.89 0.59
N ILE A 101 -5.77 -19.60 -0.33
CA ILE A 101 -6.04 -19.18 -1.70
C ILE A 101 -7.55 -19.24 -1.90
N SER A 102 -8.19 -18.07 -1.98
CA SER A 102 -9.62 -17.96 -2.22
C SER A 102 -9.89 -17.44 -3.62
N LEU A 103 -10.24 -18.35 -4.52
CA LEU A 103 -10.57 -17.99 -5.89
C LEU A 103 -12.09 -18.00 -6.05
N MET A 104 -12.68 -16.80 -6.14
CA MET A 104 -14.09 -16.62 -6.50
C MET A 104 -14.27 -16.57 -8.02
N GLY A 105 -13.23 -16.18 -8.74
CA GLY A 105 -13.19 -16.16 -10.19
C GLY A 105 -12.87 -17.51 -10.83
N PHE A 106 -12.73 -17.50 -12.15
CA PHE A 106 -12.36 -18.68 -12.91
C PHE A 106 -10.86 -18.92 -12.79
N PHE A 107 -10.47 -20.06 -12.22
CA PHE A 107 -9.10 -20.51 -12.38
C PHE A 107 -8.91 -20.84 -13.86
N ALA A 108 -8.03 -20.11 -14.56
CA ALA A 108 -7.78 -20.28 -15.99
C ALA A 108 -7.08 -21.63 -16.32
N SER A 109 -7.26 -22.65 -15.48
CA SER A 109 -6.81 -24.02 -15.68
C SER A 109 -7.84 -24.94 -16.30
N GLN A 110 -9.03 -24.45 -16.64
CA GLN A 110 -9.98 -25.21 -17.47
C GLN A 110 -9.65 -24.97 -18.96
N GLU A 111 -8.36 -24.93 -19.31
CA GLU A 111 -7.93 -25.07 -20.70
C GLU A 111 -7.89 -26.59 -21.02
N PRO A 112 -8.36 -27.00 -22.21
CA PRO A 112 -8.39 -28.40 -22.61
C PRO A 112 -6.96 -28.97 -22.79
N GLU A 113 -6.83 -30.28 -22.60
CA GLU A 113 -5.63 -31.13 -22.77
C GLU A 113 -4.50 -30.51 -23.61
N GLY A 114 -3.40 -30.12 -22.95
CA GLY A 114 -2.24 -29.45 -23.57
C GLY A 114 -1.30 -28.78 -22.56
N GLU A 115 -1.03 -29.51 -21.47
CA GLU A 115 -0.14 -29.30 -20.31
C GLU A 115 0.85 -28.12 -20.38
N GLN A 116 0.52 -27.01 -19.69
CA GLN A 116 1.56 -26.28 -18.95
C GLN A 116 1.59 -26.86 -17.54
N GLU A 117 2.53 -27.76 -17.32
CA GLU A 117 2.93 -28.24 -16.00
C GLU A 117 3.34 -27.03 -15.14
N ARG A 118 2.82 -26.94 -13.91
CA ARG A 118 2.87 -25.71 -13.12
C ARG A 118 3.83 -25.76 -11.96
N TYR A 119 4.09 -26.95 -11.42
CA TYR A 119 5.13 -27.16 -10.42
C TYR A 119 5.04 -26.20 -9.22
N ASN A 120 3.83 -25.89 -8.75
CA ASN A 120 3.65 -25.08 -7.55
C ASN A 120 3.83 -25.91 -6.28
N VAL A 121 4.08 -25.25 -5.16
CA VAL A 121 4.03 -25.82 -3.81
C VAL A 121 2.96 -25.07 -3.03
N ILE A 122 1.82 -25.71 -2.81
CA ILE A 122 0.63 -25.03 -2.30
C ILE A 122 -0.04 -25.81 -1.16
N GLY A 123 -0.61 -25.07 -0.20
CA GLY A 123 -1.44 -25.62 0.86
C GLY A 123 -0.98 -25.26 2.28
N HIS A 124 -1.91 -25.46 3.22
CA HIS A 124 -1.72 -25.15 4.63
C HIS A 124 -1.65 -26.42 5.47
N SER A 125 -0.62 -26.54 6.31
CA SER A 125 -0.41 -27.70 7.17
C SER A 125 -1.49 -27.91 8.24
N GLY A 126 -2.32 -26.89 8.49
CA GLY A 126 -3.45 -26.95 9.41
C GLY A 126 -4.79 -27.31 8.76
N GLN A 127 -4.81 -27.65 7.46
CA GLN A 127 -6.02 -27.89 6.67
C GLN A 127 -5.89 -29.17 5.86
N THR A 128 -7.00 -29.88 5.67
CA THR A 128 -7.10 -30.94 4.67
C THR A 128 -7.07 -30.41 3.25
N THR A 129 -6.78 -31.26 2.26
CA THR A 129 -6.79 -30.86 0.85
C THR A 129 -8.13 -30.27 0.44
N ASP A 130 -9.23 -30.87 0.88
CA ASP A 130 -10.59 -30.38 0.59
C ASP A 130 -10.85 -29.02 1.27
N GLU A 131 -10.26 -28.78 2.44
CA GLU A 131 -10.37 -27.51 3.13
C GLU A 131 -9.50 -26.42 2.47
N ALA A 132 -8.32 -26.77 1.96
CA ALA A 132 -7.30 -25.82 1.51
C ALA A 132 -7.59 -25.18 0.15
N PHE A 133 -8.33 -25.83 -0.75
CA PHE A 133 -8.47 -25.37 -2.15
C PHE A 133 -9.92 -25.26 -2.64
N SER A 134 -10.23 -24.15 -3.32
CA SER A 134 -11.47 -23.98 -4.11
C SER A 134 -11.36 -24.41 -5.56
N PHE A 135 -10.19 -24.89 -5.94
CA PHE A 135 -9.84 -25.36 -7.27
C PHE A 135 -9.16 -26.72 -7.15
N THR A 136 -9.00 -27.40 -8.28
CA THR A 136 -8.22 -28.64 -8.35
C THR A 136 -6.78 -28.29 -8.72
N PRO A 137 -5.79 -28.54 -7.85
CA PRO A 137 -4.38 -28.40 -8.20
C PRO A 137 -3.99 -29.27 -9.40
N ASP A 138 -2.94 -28.84 -10.11
CA ASP A 138 -2.40 -29.63 -11.20
C ASP A 138 -1.66 -30.88 -10.69
N SER A 139 -1.56 -31.92 -11.52
CA SER A 139 -0.86 -33.15 -11.15
C SER A 139 0.64 -32.97 -10.87
N THR A 140 1.24 -31.88 -11.36
CA THR A 140 2.64 -31.50 -11.11
C THR A 140 2.82 -30.63 -9.85
N ASP A 141 1.73 -30.14 -9.26
CA ASP A 141 1.79 -29.36 -8.02
C ASP A 141 2.10 -30.27 -6.81
N ARG A 142 2.94 -29.76 -5.91
CA ARG A 142 3.21 -30.37 -4.60
C ARG A 142 2.20 -29.84 -3.58
N ILE A 143 1.39 -30.74 -3.05
CA ILE A 143 0.33 -30.40 -2.10
C ILE A 143 0.83 -30.51 -0.66
N CYS A 144 0.99 -29.37 0.00
CA CYS A 144 1.52 -29.24 1.36
C CYS A 144 0.40 -29.03 2.40
N THR A 145 -0.69 -29.79 2.25
CA THR A 145 -1.81 -29.82 3.21
C THR A 145 -1.56 -30.87 4.30
N SER A 146 -2.55 -31.11 5.14
CA SER A 146 -2.59 -32.22 6.09
C SER A 146 -3.59 -33.27 5.61
N ASP A 147 -3.16 -34.51 5.40
CA ASP A 147 -4.08 -35.63 5.17
C ASP A 147 -4.76 -36.15 6.46
N GLY A 148 -4.66 -35.40 7.56
CA GLY A 148 -5.13 -35.78 8.89
C GLY A 148 -4.11 -36.58 9.70
N ASN A 149 -3.03 -37.09 9.09
CA ASN A 149 -1.99 -37.88 9.76
C ASN A 149 -0.57 -37.32 9.56
N THR A 150 -0.31 -36.58 8.49
CA THR A 150 1.02 -36.12 8.08
C THR A 150 0.95 -34.69 7.53
N PRO A 151 0.96 -33.66 8.39
CA PRO A 151 1.01 -32.27 7.93
C PRO A 151 2.38 -31.97 7.31
N THR A 152 2.43 -31.10 6.30
CA THR A 152 3.68 -30.51 5.78
C THR A 152 3.85 -29.10 6.37
N PRO A 153 4.51 -28.93 7.53
CA PRO A 153 4.56 -27.64 8.21
C PRO A 153 5.33 -26.63 7.37
N ILE A 154 4.99 -25.34 7.49
CA ILE A 154 5.71 -24.29 6.76
C ILE A 154 7.23 -24.31 7.01
N ALA A 155 7.65 -24.68 8.22
CA ALA A 155 9.07 -24.82 8.59
C ALA A 155 9.81 -25.96 7.86
N SER A 156 9.08 -26.86 7.18
CA SER A 156 9.66 -27.86 6.27
C SER A 156 9.79 -27.36 4.82
N ILE A 157 9.31 -26.15 4.53
CA ILE A 157 9.32 -25.56 3.19
C ILE A 157 10.24 -24.31 3.17
N LEU A 158 10.02 -23.38 4.10
CA LEU A 158 10.62 -22.05 4.13
C LEU A 158 11.22 -21.69 5.49
N ASP A 159 12.33 -20.96 5.46
CA ASP A 159 12.87 -20.21 6.59
C ASP A 159 12.14 -18.87 6.80
N ALA A 160 12.52 -18.17 7.87
CA ALA A 160 12.01 -16.83 8.17
C ALA A 160 12.37 -15.81 7.06
N LEU A 161 11.55 -14.77 6.93
CA LEU A 161 11.87 -13.63 6.07
C LEU A 161 13.15 -12.95 6.57
N ALA A 162 14.18 -12.91 5.74
CA ALA A 162 15.49 -12.40 6.11
C ALA A 162 16.26 -11.88 4.88
N ASN A 163 17.38 -11.21 5.13
CA ASN A 163 18.34 -10.91 4.09
C ASN A 163 19.15 -12.18 3.77
N ASN A 164 18.74 -12.89 2.72
CA ASN A 164 19.39 -14.12 2.24
C ASN A 164 20.34 -13.84 1.05
N GLY A 165 20.79 -12.59 0.91
CA GLY A 165 21.49 -12.06 -0.26
C GLY A 165 20.55 -11.40 -1.27
N GLY A 166 21.14 -10.71 -2.26
CA GLY A 166 20.40 -9.92 -3.24
C GLY A 166 19.95 -8.55 -2.72
N SER A 167 19.07 -7.87 -3.48
CA SER A 167 18.62 -6.50 -3.21
C SER A 167 17.36 -6.39 -2.33
N THR A 168 16.68 -7.49 -2.02
CA THR A 168 15.43 -7.49 -1.24
C THR A 168 15.35 -8.70 -0.30
N LEU A 169 14.58 -8.61 0.79
CA LEU A 169 14.38 -9.73 1.72
C LEU A 169 13.66 -10.91 1.05
N THR A 170 14.04 -12.14 1.36
CA THR A 170 13.39 -13.34 0.79
C THR A 170 13.10 -14.37 1.88
N ARG A 171 12.38 -15.45 1.52
CA ARG A 171 12.29 -16.65 2.36
C ARG A 171 13.10 -17.77 1.72
N ALA A 172 14.20 -18.15 2.35
CA ALA A 172 15.04 -19.22 1.86
C ALA A 172 14.31 -20.57 1.96
N LEU A 173 14.60 -21.47 1.01
CA LEU A 173 14.15 -22.86 1.11
C LEU A 173 14.99 -23.59 2.16
N VAL A 174 14.34 -24.43 2.96
CA VAL A 174 15.04 -25.31 3.91
C VAL A 174 15.57 -26.57 3.22
N ALA A 175 16.58 -27.20 3.81
CA ALA A 175 17.11 -28.46 3.30
C ALA A 175 16.00 -29.54 3.26
N GLY A 176 15.83 -30.18 2.09
CA GLY A 176 14.78 -31.19 1.89
C GLY A 176 13.38 -30.60 1.66
N SER A 177 13.27 -29.30 1.40
CA SER A 177 12.01 -28.64 1.07
C SER A 177 11.34 -29.31 -0.15
N PRO A 178 10.00 -29.48 -0.14
CA PRO A 178 9.27 -30.02 -1.28
C PRO A 178 9.32 -29.13 -2.52
N ALA A 179 9.84 -27.90 -2.40
CA ALA A 179 10.03 -26.93 -3.48
C ALA A 179 11.31 -27.14 -4.29
N ILE A 180 12.24 -27.99 -3.83
CA ILE A 180 13.56 -28.13 -4.44
C ILE A 180 13.52 -29.09 -5.64
N ASP A 181 14.15 -28.69 -6.74
CA ASP A 181 14.40 -29.46 -7.95
C ASP A 181 13.12 -30.06 -8.55
N ILE A 182 12.04 -29.26 -8.64
CA ILE A 182 10.73 -29.77 -9.07
C ILE A 182 10.32 -29.35 -10.47
N ALA A 183 10.84 -28.23 -10.99
CA ALA A 183 10.42 -27.68 -12.27
C ALA A 183 11.50 -27.85 -13.36
N PRO A 184 11.14 -28.27 -14.59
CA PRO A 184 12.08 -28.46 -15.69
C PRO A 184 12.54 -27.13 -16.30
N GLU A 185 11.75 -26.08 -16.15
CA GLU A 185 11.99 -24.75 -16.69
C GLU A 185 11.69 -23.65 -15.66
N GLY A 186 12.35 -22.51 -15.81
CA GLY A 186 12.18 -21.35 -14.95
C GLY A 186 13.03 -20.16 -15.41
N PRO A 187 12.92 -19.01 -14.73
CA PRO A 187 13.68 -17.81 -15.05
C PRO A 187 15.18 -18.04 -14.82
N ALA A 188 16.03 -17.38 -15.60
CA ALA A 188 17.48 -17.54 -15.53
C ALA A 188 18.10 -17.16 -14.16
N THR A 189 17.40 -16.36 -13.36
CA THR A 189 17.82 -15.98 -12.02
C THR A 189 16.67 -16.01 -11.02
N ASP A 190 16.99 -16.21 -9.75
CA ASP A 190 16.06 -16.04 -8.64
C ASP A 190 15.90 -14.56 -8.23
N GLN A 191 15.09 -14.29 -7.21
CA GLN A 191 14.84 -12.94 -6.69
C GLN A 191 16.13 -12.22 -6.28
N ARG A 192 17.13 -12.96 -5.81
CA ARG A 192 18.41 -12.41 -5.32
C ARG A 192 19.36 -12.09 -6.47
N GLY A 193 19.01 -12.48 -7.70
CA GLY A 193 19.85 -12.39 -8.88
C GLY A 193 20.80 -13.57 -9.05
N TYR A 194 20.63 -14.66 -8.28
CA TYR A 194 21.47 -15.85 -8.41
C TYR A 194 20.95 -16.75 -9.53
N ALA A 195 21.87 -17.38 -10.26
CA ALA A 195 21.54 -18.20 -11.43
C ALA A 195 20.68 -19.41 -11.04
N ARG A 196 19.77 -19.78 -11.95
CA ARG A 196 18.96 -20.99 -11.89
C ARG A 196 19.15 -21.86 -13.14
N PRO A 197 18.92 -23.18 -13.05
CA PRO A 197 18.76 -23.92 -11.80
C PRO A 197 20.12 -24.12 -11.11
N TYR A 198 20.12 -24.27 -9.79
CA TYR A 198 21.24 -24.79 -9.04
C TYR A 198 20.91 -26.21 -8.60
N GLY A 199 21.56 -27.20 -9.21
CA GLY A 199 21.23 -28.59 -8.98
C GLY A 199 20.74 -29.26 -10.26
N SER A 200 19.65 -30.00 -10.15
CA SER A 200 19.11 -30.85 -11.22
C SER A 200 17.91 -30.26 -11.95
N ALA A 201 17.18 -29.36 -11.32
CA ALA A 201 15.97 -28.73 -11.82
C ALA A 201 15.74 -27.37 -11.11
N PHE A 202 14.79 -26.58 -11.58
CA PHE A 202 14.43 -25.31 -10.96
C PHE A 202 13.60 -25.53 -9.70
N ASP A 203 13.82 -24.64 -8.72
CA ASP A 203 13.02 -24.64 -7.51
C ASP A 203 11.77 -23.77 -7.66
N ALA A 204 10.67 -24.22 -7.03
CA ALA A 204 9.51 -23.36 -6.88
C ALA A 204 9.78 -22.22 -5.89
N GLY A 205 9.12 -21.09 -6.13
CA GLY A 205 9.19 -19.89 -5.33
C GLY A 205 10.25 -18.92 -5.79
N SER A 206 10.42 -17.86 -5.01
CA SER A 206 11.30 -16.72 -5.33
C SER A 206 12.79 -17.00 -5.20
N VAL A 207 13.18 -18.13 -4.59
CA VAL A 207 14.56 -18.45 -4.22
C VAL A 207 14.95 -19.83 -4.75
N GLU A 208 16.18 -19.92 -5.26
CA GLU A 208 16.82 -21.19 -5.59
C GLU A 208 17.71 -21.68 -4.42
N TYR A 209 17.44 -22.87 -3.92
CA TYR A 209 18.19 -23.54 -2.88
C TYR A 209 19.62 -23.85 -3.33
N GLY A 210 20.58 -23.66 -2.42
CA GLY A 210 21.99 -23.88 -2.72
C GLY A 210 22.63 -22.85 -3.65
N ALA A 211 21.83 -22.07 -4.39
CA ALA A 211 22.33 -20.93 -5.15
C ALA A 211 22.86 -19.86 -4.20
N GLY A 212 24.10 -19.44 -4.43
CA GLY A 212 24.77 -18.36 -3.72
C GLY A 212 25.58 -17.51 -4.70
N ALA A 213 26.07 -16.37 -4.23
CA ALA A 213 27.01 -15.55 -4.98
C ALA A 213 28.32 -16.34 -5.18
N THR A 214 28.46 -17.05 -6.31
CA THR A 214 29.75 -17.59 -6.76
C THR A 214 30.11 -16.99 -8.11
N PRO A 215 31.38 -16.57 -8.28
CA PRO A 215 31.78 -15.67 -9.36
C PRO A 215 31.87 -16.43 -10.69
N PRO A 216 31.53 -15.80 -11.84
CA PRO A 216 31.92 -16.35 -13.13
C PRO A 216 33.45 -16.42 -13.21
N GLY A 217 33.99 -17.47 -13.83
CA GLY A 217 35.42 -17.54 -14.18
C GLY A 217 35.89 -16.33 -15.02
N PRO A 218 37.21 -16.10 -15.13
CA PRO A 218 37.77 -14.78 -15.46
C PRO A 218 37.38 -14.34 -16.86
N THR A 219 36.34 -13.53 -16.91
CA THR A 219 36.12 -12.47 -17.89
C THR A 219 36.16 -11.18 -17.08
N PRO A 220 36.65 -10.06 -17.63
CA PRO A 220 36.89 -8.85 -16.85
C PRO A 220 35.60 -8.49 -16.11
N ASP A 221 35.70 -8.44 -14.79
CA ASP A 221 34.65 -8.10 -13.83
C ASP A 221 33.77 -6.98 -14.41
N PRO A 222 32.44 -7.14 -14.56
CA PRO A 222 31.62 -5.96 -14.73
C PRO A 222 31.79 -5.18 -13.45
N THR A 223 32.56 -4.10 -13.56
CA THR A 223 32.74 -3.11 -12.51
C THR A 223 31.37 -2.87 -11.88
N PRO A 224 31.22 -3.01 -10.55
CA PRO A 224 29.91 -2.96 -9.93
C PRO A 224 29.14 -1.75 -10.44
N THR A 225 28.00 -2.01 -11.09
CA THR A 225 27.25 -1.00 -11.83
C THR A 225 26.57 -0.10 -10.82
N ALA A 226 27.04 1.15 -10.73
CA ALA A 226 26.37 2.21 -9.99
C ALA A 226 24.91 2.33 -10.45
N LEU A 227 23.95 2.20 -9.53
CA LEU A 227 22.57 2.55 -9.80
C LEU A 227 22.40 4.06 -9.66
N LEU A 228 21.69 4.67 -10.61
CA LEU A 228 21.34 6.08 -10.59
C LEU A 228 19.82 6.20 -10.72
N GLU A 229 19.19 6.79 -9.71
CA GLU A 229 17.79 7.25 -9.79
C GLU A 229 17.73 8.77 -9.85
N GLU A 230 16.79 9.31 -10.60
CA GLU A 230 16.64 10.76 -10.79
C GLU A 230 15.15 11.14 -10.70
N TYR A 231 14.84 12.10 -9.84
CA TYR A 231 13.49 12.54 -9.52
C TYR A 231 13.34 14.05 -9.71
N GLU A 232 12.26 14.47 -10.36
CA GLU A 232 11.86 15.89 -10.45
C GLU A 232 10.66 16.17 -9.55
N HIS A 233 10.79 17.18 -8.69
CA HIS A 233 9.81 17.55 -7.67
C HIS A 233 9.30 18.96 -7.90
N HIS A 234 8.02 19.09 -8.23
CA HIS A 234 7.34 20.39 -8.40
C HIS A 234 6.36 20.60 -7.25
N LEU A 235 6.74 21.40 -6.26
CA LEU A 235 6.00 21.54 -5.01
C LEU A 235 5.49 22.97 -4.81
N VAL A 236 4.34 23.10 -4.15
CA VAL A 236 3.85 24.37 -3.61
C VAL A 236 3.87 24.28 -2.09
N ALA A 237 4.59 25.20 -1.44
CA ALA A 237 4.77 25.24 0.01
C ALA A 237 4.48 26.64 0.57
N ASN A 238 4.50 26.80 1.89
CA ASN A 238 4.37 28.11 2.52
C ASN A 238 5.42 28.29 3.64
N THR A 239 5.55 29.48 4.21
CA THR A 239 6.60 29.78 5.20
C THR A 239 6.32 29.26 6.63
N ILE A 240 5.18 28.60 6.88
CA ILE A 240 4.80 28.10 8.22
C ILE A 240 4.70 26.57 8.27
N SER A 241 4.33 25.91 7.18
CA SER A 241 4.21 24.46 7.10
C SER A 241 5.56 23.85 6.71
N PRO A 242 6.14 22.97 7.54
CA PRO A 242 7.36 22.27 7.15
C PRO A 242 7.07 21.30 6.00
N ILE A 243 8.04 21.13 5.12
CA ILE A 243 8.04 20.03 4.16
C ILE A 243 8.89 18.89 4.70
N HIS A 244 8.58 17.68 4.24
CA HIS A 244 9.32 16.46 4.54
C HIS A 244 9.30 15.59 3.29
N CYS A 245 10.43 15.52 2.59
CA CYS A 245 10.57 14.76 1.35
C CYS A 245 11.66 13.71 1.55
N ASP A 246 11.34 12.45 1.30
CA ASP A 246 12.32 11.37 1.28
C ASP A 246 13.32 11.60 0.13
N LEU A 247 14.62 11.46 0.42
CA LEU A 247 15.68 11.62 -0.57
C LEU A 247 16.10 10.28 -1.19
N ASP A 248 15.61 9.16 -0.69
CA ASP A 248 15.83 7.81 -1.22
C ASP A 248 14.55 6.94 -1.10
N PRO A 249 13.48 7.24 -1.87
CA PRO A 249 12.17 6.61 -1.70
C PRO A 249 12.16 5.08 -1.91
N ASN A 250 13.17 4.54 -2.59
CA ASN A 250 13.33 3.12 -2.88
C ASN A 250 14.42 2.45 -2.04
N ASP A 251 15.03 3.17 -1.09
CA ASP A 251 16.08 2.70 -0.17
C ASP A 251 17.29 2.06 -0.91
N ILE A 252 17.69 2.62 -2.06
CA ILE A 252 18.78 2.07 -2.88
C ILE A 252 20.18 2.45 -2.36
N LEU A 253 20.26 3.40 -1.44
CA LEU A 253 21.52 3.91 -0.88
C LEU A 253 21.95 3.17 0.40
N GLY A 254 21.04 2.41 1.01
CA GLY A 254 21.31 1.58 2.19
C GLY A 254 21.52 2.38 3.48
N ALA A 255 22.02 1.74 4.54
CA ALA A 255 21.83 2.18 5.93
C ALA A 255 22.54 3.49 6.39
N SER A 256 23.21 4.25 5.53
CA SER A 256 23.88 5.52 5.89
C SER A 256 24.27 6.33 4.64
N PRO A 257 23.31 6.86 3.87
CA PRO A 257 23.60 7.65 2.70
C PRO A 257 24.26 8.98 3.05
N SER A 258 25.05 9.51 2.11
CA SER A 258 25.60 10.86 2.18
C SER A 258 24.79 11.78 1.28
N HIS A 259 24.22 12.84 1.83
CA HIS A 259 23.45 13.83 1.07
C HIS A 259 24.22 15.14 0.91
N THR A 260 24.26 15.64 -0.32
CA THR A 260 24.88 16.92 -0.64
C THR A 260 24.01 17.73 -1.58
N VAL A 261 23.92 19.04 -1.32
CA VAL A 261 23.29 19.97 -2.26
C VAL A 261 24.22 20.10 -3.46
N SER A 262 23.86 19.47 -4.57
CA SER A 262 24.69 19.37 -5.77
C SER A 262 24.53 20.57 -6.71
N ALA A 263 23.40 21.26 -6.65
CA ALA A 263 23.15 22.48 -7.42
C ALA A 263 22.20 23.45 -6.69
N GLY A 264 22.41 24.75 -6.89
CA GLY A 264 21.64 25.79 -6.21
C GLY A 264 22.01 25.94 -4.73
N ALA A 265 21.12 26.52 -3.95
CA ALA A 265 21.29 26.68 -2.50
C ALA A 265 19.99 26.36 -1.78
N LEU A 266 20.10 25.70 -0.63
CA LEU A 266 18.93 25.48 0.21
C LEU A 266 18.38 26.81 0.72
N PRO A 267 17.05 27.00 0.67
CA PRO A 267 16.39 28.12 1.33
C PRO A 267 16.70 28.16 2.82
N ARG A 268 16.68 29.36 3.41
CA ARG A 268 16.89 29.53 4.85
C ARG A 268 15.80 28.76 5.62
N HIS A 269 16.21 27.96 6.62
CA HIS A 269 15.38 27.07 7.45
C HIS A 269 14.94 25.74 6.80
N LEU A 270 15.34 25.48 5.56
CA LEU A 270 15.23 24.16 4.95
C LEU A 270 16.59 23.45 5.03
N GLY A 271 16.58 22.20 5.47
CA GLY A 271 17.77 21.41 5.71
C GLY A 271 17.58 19.95 5.31
N ILE A 272 18.65 19.18 5.51
CA ILE A 272 18.61 17.72 5.38
C ILE A 272 18.68 17.15 6.80
N GLU A 273 17.68 16.37 7.18
CA GLU A 273 17.53 15.74 8.49
C GLU A 273 17.42 14.23 8.31
N GLY A 274 18.51 13.50 8.60
CA GLY A 274 18.60 12.08 8.22
C GLY A 274 18.53 11.94 6.69
N ASP A 275 17.63 11.08 6.23
CA ASP A 275 17.42 10.79 4.81
C ASP A 275 16.36 11.68 4.16
N PHE A 276 15.91 12.73 4.86
CA PHE A 276 14.83 13.61 4.41
C PHE A 276 15.29 15.04 4.18
N LEU A 277 14.76 15.66 3.12
CA LEU A 277 14.72 17.12 3.00
C LEU A 277 13.59 17.63 3.87
N ALA A 278 13.94 18.32 4.96
CA ALA A 278 13.01 18.72 5.99
C ALA A 278 13.17 20.19 6.41
N GLY A 279 12.07 20.82 6.82
CA GLY A 279 12.08 22.14 7.42
C GLY A 279 11.16 23.14 6.75
N THR A 280 11.33 24.41 7.09
CA THR A 280 10.45 25.52 6.71
C THR A 280 11.16 26.51 5.79
N PHE A 281 10.42 27.48 5.25
CA PHE A 281 10.98 28.48 4.33
C PHE A 281 11.01 29.86 4.98
N GLY A 282 12.19 30.49 5.03
CA GLY A 282 12.38 31.82 5.62
C GLY A 282 11.81 32.99 4.79
N SER A 283 11.47 32.77 3.52
CA SER A 283 10.89 33.78 2.64
C SER A 283 10.08 33.16 1.50
N ILE A 284 9.21 33.95 0.88
CA ILE A 284 8.44 33.56 -0.30
C ILE A 284 9.28 33.62 -1.57
N GLY A 285 8.85 32.89 -2.61
CA GLY A 285 9.50 32.88 -3.92
C GLY A 285 9.59 31.49 -4.53
N THR A 286 10.23 31.39 -5.69
CA THR A 286 10.50 30.10 -6.34
C THR A 286 11.94 29.69 -6.08
N TYR A 287 12.12 28.52 -5.47
CA TYR A 287 13.41 27.93 -5.17
C TYR A 287 13.72 26.80 -6.15
N ARG A 288 14.95 26.79 -6.65
CA ARG A 288 15.47 25.73 -7.52
C ARG A 288 16.81 25.26 -6.97
N PHE A 289 16.88 23.99 -6.61
CA PHE A 289 18.09 23.35 -6.12
C PHE A 289 18.02 21.85 -6.39
N SER A 290 19.15 21.17 -6.23
CA SER A 290 19.23 19.73 -6.38
C SER A 290 20.02 19.13 -5.23
N VAL A 291 19.59 17.96 -4.79
CA VAL A 291 20.25 17.17 -3.75
C VAL A 291 20.70 15.87 -4.39
N SER A 292 21.99 15.58 -4.26
CA SER A 292 22.59 14.32 -4.66
C SER A 292 22.87 13.50 -3.41
N SER A 293 22.32 12.30 -3.38
CA SER A 293 22.44 11.35 -2.28
C SER A 293 23.27 10.16 -2.78
N THR A 294 24.27 9.73 -2.04
CA THR A 294 25.15 8.61 -2.44
C THR A 294 25.28 7.58 -1.33
N GLY A 295 25.26 6.30 -1.70
CA GLY A 295 25.39 5.17 -0.78
C GLY A 295 26.10 4.02 -1.49
N GLY A 296 27.29 3.67 -1.01
CA GLY A 296 28.17 2.75 -1.74
C GLY A 296 28.55 3.30 -3.12
N LEU A 297 28.08 2.64 -4.18
CA LEU A 297 28.26 3.06 -5.58
C LEU A 297 27.01 3.71 -6.18
N ASN A 298 25.90 3.73 -5.45
CA ASN A 298 24.61 4.20 -5.95
C ASN A 298 24.44 5.70 -5.69
N GLU A 299 23.64 6.33 -6.52
CA GLU A 299 23.33 7.76 -6.48
C GLU A 299 21.82 7.97 -6.69
N VAL A 300 21.20 8.83 -5.87
CA VAL A 300 19.85 9.35 -6.11
C VAL A 300 19.95 10.86 -6.27
N ARG A 301 19.42 11.38 -7.37
CA ARG A 301 19.37 12.82 -7.66
C ARG A 301 17.95 13.33 -7.56
N ASN A 302 17.73 14.28 -6.67
CA ASN A 302 16.45 14.95 -6.50
C ASN A 302 16.57 16.40 -6.99
N HIS A 303 15.77 16.77 -7.99
CA HIS A 303 15.68 18.13 -8.54
C HIS A 303 14.40 18.80 -8.05
N PHE A 304 14.53 19.91 -7.32
CA PHE A 304 13.40 20.59 -6.70
C PHE A 304 13.11 21.92 -7.41
N ILE A 305 11.83 22.12 -7.75
CA ILE A 305 11.23 23.41 -8.06
C ILE A 305 10.12 23.65 -7.04
N ILE A 306 10.38 24.50 -6.05
CA ILE A 306 9.44 24.75 -4.95
C ILE A 306 8.94 26.19 -5.03
N GLN A 307 7.64 26.37 -5.22
CA GLN A 307 6.98 27.65 -5.12
C GLN A 307 6.50 27.88 -3.68
N VAL A 308 7.18 28.76 -2.96
CA VAL A 308 6.80 29.15 -1.61
C VAL A 308 5.89 30.36 -1.67
N ILE A 309 4.62 30.14 -1.34
CA ILE A 309 3.60 31.16 -1.24
C ILE A 309 3.52 31.69 0.20
N PRO A 310 3.08 32.93 0.41
CA PRO A 310 2.95 33.42 1.77
C PRO A 310 1.94 32.57 2.57
N PRO A 311 2.13 32.40 3.90
CA PRO A 311 1.32 31.57 4.80
C PRO A 311 -0.05 32.19 5.09
N THR A 312 -0.53 32.96 4.13
CA THR A 312 -1.53 33.99 4.23
C THR A 312 -2.88 33.48 3.77
N LEU A 313 -2.93 32.36 3.05
CA LEU A 313 -4.17 31.74 2.64
C LEU A 313 -5.02 31.38 3.84
N THR A 314 -6.31 31.65 3.68
CA THR A 314 -7.36 31.25 4.59
C THR A 314 -7.48 29.71 4.60
N PRO A 315 -7.65 29.06 5.77
CA PRO A 315 -7.97 27.63 5.86
C PRO A 315 -9.10 27.20 4.91
N PHE A 316 -9.07 25.95 4.47
CA PHE A 316 -10.05 25.42 3.52
C PHE A 316 -10.55 24.03 3.93
N ILE A 317 -11.88 23.83 3.89
CA ILE A 317 -12.53 22.53 4.09
C ILE A 317 -12.69 21.90 2.69
N SER A 318 -11.85 20.92 2.38
CA SER A 318 -11.79 20.24 1.08
C SER A 318 -12.97 19.30 0.83
N GLY A 319 -13.61 18.81 1.89
CA GLY A 319 -14.79 17.95 1.77
C GLY A 319 -15.35 17.50 3.11
N VAL A 320 -16.39 16.66 3.05
CA VAL A 320 -17.05 16.09 4.22
C VAL A 320 -17.31 14.60 3.98
N TRP A 321 -16.87 13.75 4.90
CA TRP A 321 -17.29 12.35 4.94
C TRP A 321 -18.65 12.24 5.62
N VAL A 322 -19.66 11.75 4.90
CA VAL A 322 -21.04 11.55 5.37
C VAL A 322 -21.27 10.05 5.56
N ASN A 323 -21.29 9.58 6.81
CA ASN A 323 -21.38 8.14 7.12
C ASN A 323 -20.43 7.30 6.24
N ASP A 324 -19.16 7.72 6.21
CA ASP A 324 -18.05 7.09 5.46
C ASP A 324 -18.10 7.23 3.92
N VAL A 325 -19.05 8.00 3.37
CA VAL A 325 -19.08 8.39 1.96
C VAL A 325 -18.54 9.82 1.79
N TYR A 326 -17.45 9.99 1.03
CA TYR A 326 -16.83 11.29 0.83
C TYR A 326 -17.63 12.17 -0.14
N GLN A 327 -17.90 13.41 0.27
CA GLN A 327 -18.43 14.47 -0.59
C GLN A 327 -17.42 15.62 -0.72
N PRO A 328 -16.85 15.86 -1.91
CA PRO A 328 -15.87 16.92 -2.11
C PRO A 328 -16.53 18.30 -2.15
N THR A 329 -15.81 19.31 -1.69
CA THR A 329 -16.18 20.71 -1.84
C THR A 329 -15.90 21.18 -3.27
N ILE A 330 -16.91 21.75 -3.94
CA ILE A 330 -16.74 22.37 -5.26
C ILE A 330 -16.40 23.85 -5.07
N VAL A 331 -15.23 24.26 -5.58
CA VAL A 331 -14.73 25.64 -5.47
C VAL A 331 -15.21 26.48 -6.65
N GLN A 332 -15.93 27.57 -6.37
CA GLN A 332 -16.36 28.55 -7.38
C GLN A 332 -15.33 29.68 -7.54
N GLN A 333 -14.70 30.08 -6.43
CA GLN A 333 -13.62 31.05 -6.43
C GLN A 333 -12.57 30.64 -5.40
N GLU A 334 -11.31 30.63 -5.81
CA GLU A 334 -10.20 30.27 -4.94
C GLU A 334 -10.03 31.23 -3.76
N ARG A 335 -9.51 30.68 -2.66
CA ARG A 335 -9.15 31.44 -1.46
C ARG A 335 -7.94 32.34 -1.70
N THR A 336 -7.86 33.43 -0.95
CA THR A 336 -6.74 34.38 -1.02
C THR A 336 -6.18 34.67 0.37
N HIS A 337 -5.27 35.64 0.48
CA HIS A 337 -4.90 36.16 1.77
C HIS A 337 -6.08 36.86 2.45
N GLY A 338 -6.66 36.16 3.41
CA GLY A 338 -7.65 36.75 4.30
C GLY A 338 -9.08 36.73 3.79
N ASP A 339 -9.32 36.23 2.58
CA ASP A 339 -10.63 35.83 2.09
C ASP A 339 -10.70 34.31 1.98
N ALA A 340 -11.80 33.71 2.42
CA ALA A 340 -12.06 32.29 2.25
C ALA A 340 -12.40 31.97 0.79
N ALA A 341 -12.25 30.69 0.41
CA ALA A 341 -12.77 30.23 -0.88
C ALA A 341 -14.29 30.43 -0.93
N LEU A 342 -14.82 30.79 -2.11
CA LEU A 342 -16.25 30.69 -2.38
C LEU A 342 -16.52 29.28 -2.88
N THR A 343 -17.42 28.57 -2.20
CA THR A 343 -17.74 27.17 -2.50
C THR A 343 -19.22 27.01 -2.80
N GLU A 344 -19.56 25.94 -3.52
CA GLU A 344 -20.94 25.52 -3.67
C GLU A 344 -21.51 25.00 -2.35
N LEU A 345 -22.85 24.98 -2.27
CA LEU A 345 -23.58 24.41 -1.15
C LEU A 345 -23.44 22.88 -1.15
N LEU A 346 -22.89 22.33 -0.07
CA LEU A 346 -22.79 20.89 0.09
C LEU A 346 -24.14 20.37 0.62
N ASN A 347 -24.83 19.57 -0.21
CA ASN A 347 -26.18 19.09 0.06
C ASN A 347 -26.13 17.67 0.62
N ILE A 348 -26.57 17.51 1.87
CA ILE A 348 -26.59 16.24 2.60
C ILE A 348 -28.04 15.88 2.88
N HIS A 349 -28.41 14.63 2.62
CA HIS A 349 -29.71 14.08 2.95
C HIS A 349 -29.56 13.02 4.04
N THR A 350 -30.48 13.02 4.99
CA THR A 350 -30.58 12.01 6.04
C THR A 350 -32.04 11.82 6.43
N THR A 351 -32.34 10.79 7.22
CA THR A 351 -33.69 10.50 7.71
C THR A 351 -33.77 10.78 9.20
N SER A 352 -34.87 11.41 9.64
CA SER A 352 -35.13 11.62 11.06
C SER A 352 -35.07 10.31 11.84
N GLY A 353 -34.36 10.31 12.97
CA GLY A 353 -34.15 9.12 13.80
C GLY A 353 -33.00 8.21 13.36
N SER A 354 -32.32 8.49 12.25
CA SER A 354 -31.15 7.72 11.79
C SER A 354 -29.83 8.36 12.23
N PRO A 355 -28.83 7.59 12.70
CA PRO A 355 -27.52 8.14 13.02
C PRO A 355 -26.87 8.85 11.81
N LEU A 356 -26.36 10.04 12.04
CA LEU A 356 -25.58 10.81 11.08
C LEU A 356 -24.23 11.15 11.70
N ARG A 357 -23.17 10.96 10.92
CA ARG A 357 -21.81 11.35 11.25
C ARG A 357 -21.19 12.06 10.06
N LEU A 358 -20.76 13.30 10.29
CA LEU A 358 -20.05 14.15 9.34
C LEU A 358 -18.63 14.36 9.85
N VAL A 359 -17.60 14.03 9.06
CA VAL A 359 -16.19 14.31 9.38
C VAL A 359 -15.64 15.32 8.39
N PHE A 360 -15.09 16.43 8.89
CA PHE A 360 -14.52 17.46 8.03
C PHE A 360 -13.13 17.09 7.53
N ASP A 361 -12.92 17.19 6.23
CA ASP A 361 -11.60 17.12 5.62
C ASP A 361 -11.17 18.56 5.29
N TRP A 362 -9.95 18.94 5.68
CA TRP A 362 -9.46 20.31 5.55
C TRP A 362 -7.97 20.35 5.22
N ASP A 363 -7.43 21.50 4.84
CA ASP A 363 -6.09 21.59 4.26
C ASP A 363 -4.92 21.62 5.27
N TYR A 364 -5.20 21.57 6.58
CA TYR A 364 -4.23 21.53 7.67
C TYR A 364 -3.15 22.64 7.65
N ILE A 365 -3.35 23.72 6.88
CA ILE A 365 -2.32 24.75 6.67
C ILE A 365 -2.09 25.64 7.91
N LYS A 366 -2.86 25.47 8.99
CA LYS A 366 -2.74 26.23 10.25
C LYS A 366 -2.53 25.29 11.43
N HIS A 367 -1.47 25.53 12.18
CA HIS A 367 -1.16 24.78 13.42
C HIS A 367 -2.12 25.07 14.58
N SER A 368 -2.68 26.29 14.66
CA SER A 368 -3.76 26.62 15.60
C SER A 368 -5.06 26.69 14.84
N TYR A 369 -5.96 25.75 15.10
CA TYR A 369 -7.27 25.69 14.48
C TYR A 369 -8.36 25.59 15.53
N SER A 370 -9.57 25.97 15.14
CA SER A 370 -10.79 25.59 15.85
C SER A 370 -11.94 25.49 14.86
N PHE A 371 -12.87 24.61 15.11
CA PHE A 371 -14.07 24.43 14.31
C PHE A 371 -15.29 24.97 15.04
N LYS A 372 -16.13 25.71 14.30
CA LYS A 372 -17.36 26.30 14.84
C LYS A 372 -18.46 26.35 13.81
N ILE A 373 -19.69 26.30 14.29
CA ILE A 373 -20.85 26.73 13.51
C ILE A 373 -21.00 28.23 13.72
N ILE A 374 -20.79 28.99 12.65
CA ILE A 374 -20.79 30.45 12.71
C ILE A 374 -22.08 31.07 12.18
N ARG A 375 -22.91 30.29 11.47
CA ARG A 375 -24.25 30.66 11.01
C ARG A 375 -25.16 29.43 10.95
N GLY A 376 -26.45 29.64 11.15
CA GLY A 376 -27.43 28.56 11.24
C GLY A 376 -27.31 27.78 12.56
N SER A 377 -28.04 26.68 12.64
CA SER A 377 -28.03 25.77 13.80
C SER A 377 -28.11 24.33 13.32
N LEU A 378 -27.53 23.42 14.09
CA LEU A 378 -27.74 22.00 13.87
C LEU A 378 -29.20 21.63 14.19
N PRO A 379 -29.76 20.61 13.54
CA PRO A 379 -30.99 19.98 14.00
C PRO A 379 -30.80 19.39 15.40
N ASP A 380 -31.90 19.33 16.16
CA ASP A 380 -31.94 18.68 17.46
C ASP A 380 -31.43 17.24 17.36
N GLY A 381 -30.55 16.86 18.29
CA GLY A 381 -29.94 15.54 18.35
C GLY A 381 -28.58 15.41 17.65
N LEU A 382 -28.13 16.44 16.92
CA LEU A 382 -26.74 16.53 16.45
C LEU A 382 -25.90 17.45 17.32
N THR A 383 -24.64 17.08 17.51
CA THR A 383 -23.64 17.90 18.22
C THR A 383 -22.34 17.96 17.43
N MET A 384 -21.63 19.07 17.58
CA MET A 384 -20.31 19.26 16.98
C MET A 384 -19.22 19.16 18.05
N ARG A 385 -18.13 18.46 17.75
CA ARG A 385 -16.92 18.48 18.57
C ARG A 385 -15.65 18.35 17.72
N GLU A 386 -14.57 18.90 18.23
CA GLU A 386 -13.22 18.66 17.71
C GLU A 386 -12.69 17.30 18.22
N THR A 387 -11.95 16.59 17.38
CA THR A 387 -11.41 15.26 17.68
C THR A 387 -10.23 14.95 16.74
N VAL A 388 -9.64 13.76 16.90
CA VAL A 388 -8.72 13.16 15.93
C VAL A 388 -9.42 11.97 15.27
N VAL A 389 -9.33 11.85 13.95
CA VAL A 389 -9.80 10.70 13.15
C VAL A 389 -8.64 10.26 12.27
N ASP A 390 -8.27 8.97 12.32
CA ASP A 390 -7.13 8.40 11.57
C ASP A 390 -5.81 9.17 11.74
N GLY A 391 -5.56 9.66 12.95
CA GLY A 391 -4.35 10.45 13.28
C GLY A 391 -4.40 11.92 12.84
N LEU A 392 -5.47 12.35 12.14
CA LEU A 392 -5.64 13.72 11.66
C LEU A 392 -6.62 14.52 12.52
N ALA A 393 -6.19 15.73 12.87
CA ALA A 393 -6.93 16.63 13.76
C ALA A 393 -8.08 17.31 13.02
N THR A 394 -9.33 17.13 13.45
CA THR A 394 -10.53 17.59 12.72
C THR A 394 -11.70 17.88 13.66
N ALA A 395 -12.89 18.17 13.12
CA ALA A 395 -14.14 18.15 13.83
C ALA A 395 -15.13 17.18 13.19
N ILE A 396 -16.06 16.73 14.03
CA ILE A 396 -17.17 15.88 13.65
C ILE A 396 -18.48 16.50 14.09
N ILE A 397 -19.51 16.36 13.25
CA ILE A 397 -20.91 16.54 13.64
C ILE A 397 -21.53 15.16 13.69
N GLU A 398 -22.02 14.75 14.84
CA GLU A 398 -22.65 13.44 14.97
C GLU A 398 -23.81 13.41 15.96
N GLY A 399 -24.63 12.39 15.80
CA GLY A 399 -25.77 12.10 16.64
C GLY A 399 -26.93 11.57 15.80
N THR A 400 -28.15 11.76 16.31
CA THR A 400 -29.37 11.28 15.66
C THR A 400 -30.33 12.47 15.55
N PRO A 401 -30.50 13.08 14.37
CA PRO A 401 -31.42 14.20 14.19
C PRO A 401 -32.85 13.73 14.46
N THR A 402 -33.61 14.48 15.25
CA THR A 402 -34.96 14.05 15.69
C THR A 402 -36.10 14.82 15.01
N THR A 403 -35.79 15.94 14.35
CA THR A 403 -36.78 16.85 13.78
C THR A 403 -36.58 16.95 12.27
N PRO A 404 -37.53 16.47 11.45
CA PRO A 404 -37.51 16.68 10.00
C PRO A 404 -37.47 18.15 9.64
N GLY A 405 -36.78 18.48 8.55
CA GLY A 405 -36.66 19.85 8.08
C GLY A 405 -35.39 20.09 7.28
N GLU A 406 -35.30 21.31 6.77
CA GLU A 406 -34.12 21.80 6.06
C GLU A 406 -33.29 22.70 6.97
N TYR A 407 -32.02 22.33 7.16
CA TYR A 407 -31.09 23.02 8.03
C TYR A 407 -29.91 23.51 7.21
N VAL A 408 -29.79 24.81 7.04
CA VAL A 408 -28.64 25.44 6.37
C VAL A 408 -27.75 26.09 7.42
N PHE A 409 -26.50 25.64 7.49
CA PHE A 409 -25.51 26.14 8.44
C PHE A 409 -24.12 26.27 7.81
N VAL A 410 -23.29 27.09 8.44
CA VAL A 410 -21.92 27.35 7.99
C VAL A 410 -20.95 26.82 9.03
N VAL A 411 -20.16 25.85 8.62
CA VAL A 411 -19.03 25.36 9.40
C VAL A 411 -17.81 26.19 9.03
N SER A 412 -17.10 26.66 10.06
CA SER A 412 -15.84 27.34 9.90
C SER A 412 -14.71 26.57 10.54
N VAL A 413 -13.59 26.48 9.84
CA VAL A 413 -12.29 26.09 10.39
C VAL A 413 -11.41 27.33 10.45
N LYS A 414 -10.91 27.64 11.65
CA LYS A 414 -10.50 28.99 12.04
C LYS A 414 -8.98 29.22 11.96
N ASP A 415 -8.56 30.35 11.38
CA ASP A 415 -7.47 31.21 11.88
C ASP A 415 -8.05 32.29 12.84
N TRP A 416 -7.29 33.02 13.67
CA TRP A 416 -7.80 33.95 14.70
C TRP A 416 -8.90 34.98 14.28
N ARG A 417 -9.20 35.14 12.98
CA ARG A 417 -10.29 35.94 12.40
C ARG A 417 -11.55 35.16 11.93
N GLU A 418 -11.67 33.85 12.18
CA GLU A 418 -12.83 33.01 11.78
C GLU A 418 -12.97 32.89 10.29
N ARG A 419 -11.94 32.40 9.59
CA ARG A 419 -11.94 32.38 8.13
C ARG A 419 -11.51 31.01 7.63
N GLY A 420 -12.31 30.49 6.70
CA GLY A 420 -12.33 29.11 6.22
C GLY A 420 -13.73 28.60 6.45
N TYR A 421 -14.52 28.46 5.38
CA TYR A 421 -15.97 28.26 5.47
C TYR A 421 -16.40 27.12 4.55
N GLN A 422 -17.38 26.35 4.99
CA GLN A 422 -18.14 25.46 4.14
C GLN A 422 -19.63 25.62 4.45
N TRP A 423 -20.42 25.92 3.41
CA TRP A 423 -21.88 25.94 3.51
C TRP A 423 -22.42 24.53 3.39
N ILE A 424 -23.30 24.16 4.31
CA ILE A 424 -23.93 22.85 4.34
C ILE A 424 -25.44 23.05 4.41
N ARG A 425 -26.15 22.34 3.54
CA ARG A 425 -27.59 22.15 3.60
C ARG A 425 -27.84 20.70 3.96
N LEU A 426 -28.35 20.48 5.18
CA LEU A 426 -28.77 19.19 5.67
C LEU A 426 -30.30 19.10 5.56
N VAL A 427 -30.78 18.17 4.74
CA VAL A 427 -32.20 17.83 4.63
C VAL A 427 -32.44 16.59 5.48
N VAL A 428 -33.25 16.74 6.53
CA VAL A 428 -33.72 15.63 7.37
C VAL A 428 -35.14 15.30 6.93
N GLU A 429 -35.31 14.14 6.30
CA GLU A 429 -36.59 13.63 5.79
C GLU A 429 -37.41 12.89 6.86
#